data_AF-A0A7S2XQQ2-F1
#
_entry.id   AF-A0A7S2XQQ2-F1
#
_cell.length_a   1.000
_cell.length_b   1.000
_cell.length_c   1.000
_cell.angle_alpha   90.00
_cell.angle_beta   90.00
_cell.angle_gamma   90.00
#
_symmetry.space_group_name_H-M   'P 1'
#
loop_
_entity.id
_entity.type
_entity.pdbx_description
1 polymer ?
#
loop_
_entity_poly.entity_id
_entity_poly.type
_entity_poly.pdbx_seq_one_letter_code
_entity_poly.pdbx_strand_id
1 'polypeptide(L)'
;MSHAEISEGTPAVSPRRIAEASFATNAADLMSIQLKRPTLSGPSSTGSGHVSPTSSQELHRLIEAVPPYVHGDDVCSVDAARSKLSRAWRDVKLRAWSNPEEANRLDRRGRTCLHAACARKPPLDVVKVLIQACDNDDAADNHGRTPLAIAIAQSASIWVVMMLLASNTAASRLSDRNNKFPLHLACCYASNFKPDDSIKLVKALLETWPGASQQENIGGRTPLHMAIEAGAPVPIIEMLVQECPATIVM
;
A
#
# COMPACT_ATOMS: atom_id res chain seq x y z
N MET A 1 -0.76 -50.22 -25.46
CA MET A 1 0.51 -49.48 -25.29
C MET A 1 0.21 -48.04 -25.70
N SER A 2 -0.35 -47.24 -24.80
CA SER A 2 0.37 -46.38 -23.85
C SER A 2 1.22 -45.32 -24.56
N HIS A 3 0.65 -44.15 -24.82
CA HIS A 3 1.44 -42.92 -24.77
C HIS A 3 0.59 -41.83 -24.14
N ALA A 4 1.11 -41.34 -23.02
CA ALA A 4 0.52 -40.38 -22.10
C ALA A 4 0.56 -38.97 -22.69
N GLU A 5 -0.56 -38.26 -22.57
CA GLU A 5 -0.63 -36.81 -22.69
C GLU A 5 -0.02 -36.19 -21.42
N ILE A 6 1.11 -35.50 -21.56
CA ILE A 6 1.63 -34.61 -20.52
C ILE A 6 1.10 -33.22 -20.84
N SER A 7 0.07 -32.85 -20.08
CA SER A 7 -0.43 -31.48 -19.92
C SER A 7 0.59 -30.68 -19.12
N GLU A 8 1.43 -29.88 -19.79
CA GLU A 8 2.17 -28.80 -19.14
C GLU A 8 1.33 -27.52 -19.19
N GLY A 9 0.71 -27.21 -18.05
CA GLY A 9 0.06 -25.94 -17.81
C GLY A 9 1.09 -24.81 -17.84
N THR A 10 0.95 -23.93 -18.82
CA THR A 10 1.60 -22.62 -18.80
C THR A 10 0.99 -21.79 -17.67
N PRO A 11 1.80 -21.23 -16.75
CA PRO A 11 1.28 -20.34 -15.72
C PRO A 11 0.82 -19.05 -16.39
N ALA A 12 -0.45 -18.71 -16.18
CA ALA A 12 -1.08 -17.50 -16.68
C ALA A 12 -0.27 -16.26 -16.26
N VAL A 13 0.48 -15.71 -17.22
CA VAL A 13 1.12 -14.40 -17.07
C VAL A 13 0.01 -13.36 -17.07
N SER A 14 -0.09 -12.63 -15.97
CA SER A 14 -1.12 -11.62 -15.74
C SER A 14 -1.05 -10.49 -16.80
N PRO A 15 -2.21 -10.00 -17.31
CA PRO A 15 -2.29 -9.07 -18.44
C PRO A 15 -1.51 -7.73 -18.31
N ARG A 16 -1.04 -7.36 -17.11
CA ARG A 16 -0.31 -6.10 -16.87
C ARG A 16 1.10 -6.10 -17.47
N ARG A 17 1.74 -7.26 -17.66
CA ARG A 17 3.07 -7.36 -18.32
C ARG A 17 3.05 -6.98 -19.81
N ILE A 18 1.88 -6.98 -20.45
CA ILE A 18 1.74 -6.77 -21.90
C ILE A 18 1.54 -5.27 -22.24
N ALA A 19 1.06 -4.48 -21.29
CA ALA A 19 0.80 -3.05 -21.49
C ALA A 19 2.09 -2.21 -21.68
N GLU A 20 3.26 -2.75 -21.31
CA GLU A 20 4.56 -2.06 -21.47
C GLU A 20 5.08 -2.08 -22.93
N ALA A 21 4.47 -2.86 -23.83
CA ALA A 21 4.95 -2.97 -25.22
C ALA A 21 4.44 -1.86 -26.16
N SER A 22 3.40 -1.10 -25.80
CA SER A 22 2.73 -0.18 -26.75
C SER A 22 2.93 1.31 -26.48
N PHE A 23 3.66 1.70 -25.43
CA PHE A 23 3.94 3.13 -25.12
C PHE A 23 5.40 3.53 -25.43
N ALA A 24 6.05 2.82 -26.34
CA ALA A 24 7.33 3.22 -26.91
C ALA A 24 7.09 4.21 -28.06
N THR A 25 7.07 5.51 -27.78
CA THR A 25 7.43 6.49 -28.82
C THR A 25 8.21 7.71 -28.35
N ASN A 26 8.26 8.05 -27.04
CA ASN A 26 9.08 9.18 -26.57
C ASN A 26 10.09 8.82 -25.45
N ALA A 27 10.49 7.55 -25.37
CA ALA A 27 11.41 7.03 -24.34
C ALA A 27 12.87 6.87 -24.81
N ALA A 28 13.30 7.58 -25.86
CA ALA A 28 14.69 7.52 -26.33
C ALA A 28 15.66 8.36 -25.47
N ASP A 29 15.17 9.38 -24.74
CA ASP A 29 16.02 10.31 -23.97
C ASP A 29 16.14 10.00 -22.47
N LEU A 30 15.43 8.99 -21.94
CA LEU A 30 15.60 8.53 -20.54
C LEU A 30 16.45 7.26 -20.39
N MET A 31 17.12 6.84 -21.47
CA MET A 31 18.00 5.66 -21.54
C MET A 31 19.44 5.90 -21.03
N SER A 32 19.73 7.02 -20.36
CA SER A 32 21.10 7.34 -19.89
C SER A 32 21.33 7.21 -18.37
N ILE A 33 20.34 6.84 -17.56
CA ILE A 33 20.56 6.47 -16.15
C ILE A 33 20.54 4.93 -16.02
N GLN A 34 21.60 4.31 -16.52
CA GLN A 34 21.94 2.91 -16.28
C GLN A 34 22.24 2.68 -14.78
N LEU A 35 21.23 2.31 -13.99
CA LEU A 35 21.45 1.46 -12.81
C LEU A 35 21.30 0.01 -13.27
N LYS A 36 22.42 -0.53 -13.79
CA LYS A 36 22.58 -1.94 -14.14
C LYS A 36 22.19 -2.80 -12.92
N ARG A 37 21.30 -3.79 -13.11
CA ARG A 37 20.99 -4.78 -12.06
C ARG A 37 22.32 -5.37 -11.57
N PRO A 38 22.62 -5.38 -10.26
CA PRO A 38 23.86 -5.94 -9.78
C PRO A 38 23.87 -7.45 -10.09
N THR A 39 24.77 -7.86 -10.97
CA THR A 39 25.09 -9.27 -11.22
C THR A 39 25.85 -9.79 -10.00
N LEU A 40 25.15 -10.44 -9.08
CA LEU A 40 25.80 -11.26 -8.07
C LEU A 40 26.27 -12.56 -8.75
N SER A 41 27.49 -12.53 -9.28
CA SER A 41 28.24 -13.75 -9.56
C SER A 41 28.60 -14.39 -8.22
N GLY A 42 27.83 -15.39 -7.79
CA GLY A 42 28.18 -16.21 -6.64
C GLY A 42 29.28 -17.23 -6.99
N PRO A 43 30.16 -17.59 -6.04
CA PRO A 43 31.11 -18.66 -6.25
C PRO A 43 30.39 -20.00 -6.21
N SER A 44 30.74 -20.86 -7.16
CA SER A 44 30.46 -22.29 -7.17
C SER A 44 30.97 -22.96 -5.90
N SER A 45 30.10 -23.59 -5.11
CA SER A 45 30.48 -24.73 -4.28
C SER A 45 29.27 -25.63 -4.00
N THR A 46 29.57 -26.92 -4.08
CA THR A 46 28.72 -28.09 -3.91
C THR A 46 28.24 -28.30 -2.47
N GLY A 47 27.06 -28.90 -2.30
CA GLY A 47 26.78 -29.75 -1.13
C GLY A 47 25.59 -29.35 -0.24
N SER A 48 24.63 -30.26 -0.14
CA SER A 48 23.71 -30.53 0.97
C SER A 48 23.06 -29.38 1.75
N GLY A 49 21.73 -29.31 1.61
CA GLY A 49 20.80 -29.44 2.75
C GLY A 49 20.94 -28.48 3.92
N HIS A 50 20.42 -27.26 3.76
CA HIS A 50 19.57 -26.59 4.77
C HIS A 50 19.04 -25.27 4.17
N VAL A 51 17.78 -25.22 3.73
CA VAL A 51 17.12 -23.93 3.49
C VAL A 51 16.65 -23.45 4.85
N SER A 52 17.47 -22.62 5.52
CA SER A 52 17.08 -21.98 6.77
C SER A 52 15.78 -21.18 6.56
N PRO A 53 14.86 -21.14 7.53
CA PRO A 53 13.58 -20.41 7.44
C PRO A 53 13.73 -18.87 7.45
N THR A 54 14.91 -18.35 7.11
CA THR A 54 15.29 -16.93 7.22
C THR A 54 15.29 -16.18 5.89
N SER A 55 15.37 -16.83 4.72
CA SER A 55 15.48 -16.10 3.44
C SER A 55 14.13 -15.69 2.81
N SER A 56 13.01 -16.25 3.25
CA SER A 56 11.73 -16.12 2.53
C SER A 56 10.84 -14.96 2.98
N GLN A 57 11.12 -14.37 4.15
CA GLN A 57 10.36 -13.26 4.76
C GLN A 57 11.29 -12.12 5.21
N GLU A 58 12.49 -12.06 4.63
CA GLU A 58 13.50 -11.07 5.01
C GLU A 58 13.05 -9.65 4.61
N LEU A 59 12.32 -9.50 3.50
CA LEU A 59 11.71 -8.22 3.11
C LEU A 59 10.70 -7.74 4.15
N HIS A 60 9.81 -8.61 4.66
CA HIS A 60 8.91 -8.27 5.76
C HIS A 60 9.67 -7.93 7.03
N ARG A 61 10.73 -8.67 7.37
CA ARG A 61 11.55 -8.36 8.54
C ARG A 61 12.24 -7.01 8.43
N LEU A 62 12.78 -6.67 7.27
CA LEU A 62 13.41 -5.37 7.02
C LEU A 62 12.39 -4.24 7.22
N ILE A 63 11.18 -4.40 6.67
CA ILE A 63 10.10 -3.43 6.85
C ILE A 63 9.68 -3.33 8.32
N GLU A 64 9.54 -4.47 9.02
CA GLU A 64 9.20 -4.50 10.44
C GLU A 64 10.35 -4.01 11.34
N ALA A 65 11.58 -3.97 10.85
CA ALA A 65 12.72 -3.38 11.54
C ALA A 65 12.82 -1.86 11.35
N VAL A 66 12.06 -1.28 10.41
CA VAL A 66 12.08 0.18 10.17
C VAL A 66 11.54 0.91 11.41
N PRO A 67 12.33 1.75 12.11
CA PRO A 67 11.84 2.42 13.31
C PRO A 67 10.60 3.26 13.00
N PRO A 68 9.58 3.27 13.88
CA PRO A 68 8.40 4.12 13.69
C PRO A 68 8.83 5.60 13.63
N TYR A 69 8.12 6.38 12.82
CA TYR A 69 8.39 7.81 12.69
C TYR A 69 8.19 8.49 14.05
N VAL A 70 9.25 9.06 14.62
CA VAL A 70 9.23 9.74 15.91
C VAL A 70 8.91 11.22 15.67
N HIS A 71 7.84 11.73 16.27
CA HIS A 71 7.67 13.18 16.45
C HIS A 71 8.48 13.57 17.68
N GLY A 72 9.55 14.35 17.51
CA GLY A 72 10.40 14.76 18.62
C GLY A 72 11.10 16.08 18.35
N ASP A 73 11.08 16.96 19.34
CA ASP A 73 11.57 18.34 19.28
C ASP A 73 13.11 18.47 19.49
N ASP A 74 13.82 17.35 19.68
CA ASP A 74 15.28 17.33 19.89
C ASP A 74 16.07 17.18 18.58
N VAL A 75 16.56 18.32 18.08
CA VAL A 75 17.21 18.49 16.77
C VAL A 75 18.40 17.55 16.49
N CYS A 76 19.17 17.15 17.51
CA CYS A 76 20.30 16.22 17.32
C CYS A 76 19.88 14.73 17.31
N SER A 77 18.78 14.38 17.99
CA SER A 77 18.24 13.02 18.00
C SER A 77 17.51 12.70 16.69
N VAL A 78 16.83 13.71 16.12
CA VAL A 78 16.06 13.55 14.87
C VAL A 78 16.93 13.29 13.65
N ASP A 79 18.12 13.88 13.53
CA ASP A 79 18.96 13.67 12.33
C ASP A 79 19.58 12.27 12.28
N ALA A 80 20.02 11.75 13.43
CA ALA A 80 20.48 10.37 13.54
C ALA A 80 19.33 9.38 13.27
N ALA A 81 18.13 9.65 13.77
CA ALA A 81 16.94 8.85 13.51
C ALA A 81 16.52 8.89 12.03
N ARG A 82 16.53 10.07 11.39
CA ARG A 82 16.24 10.26 9.96
C ARG A 82 17.25 9.55 9.06
N SER A 83 18.55 9.61 9.41
CA SER A 83 19.60 8.87 8.70
C SER A 83 19.38 7.36 8.76
N LYS A 84 19.04 6.81 9.94
CA LYS A 84 18.71 5.40 10.11
C LYS A 84 17.47 5.00 9.32
N LEU A 85 16.43 5.82 9.36
CA LEU A 85 15.18 5.61 8.61
C LEU A 85 15.44 5.60 7.09
N SER A 86 16.24 6.54 6.59
CA SER A 86 16.62 6.61 5.18
C SER A 86 17.39 5.37 4.74
N ARG A 87 18.34 4.89 5.56
CA ARG A 87 19.10 3.67 5.29
C ARG A 87 18.17 2.45 5.25
N ALA A 88 17.29 2.30 6.23
CA ALA A 88 16.35 1.17 6.29
C ALA A 88 15.45 1.11 5.05
N TRP A 89 14.89 2.25 4.61
CA TRP A 89 14.08 2.29 3.39
C TRP A 89 14.90 2.06 2.11
N ARG A 90 16.19 2.41 2.11
CA ARG A 90 17.09 2.10 1.00
C ARG A 90 17.30 0.58 0.88
N ASP A 91 17.49 -0.11 1.98
CA ASP A 91 17.68 -1.57 2.02
C ASP A 91 16.40 -2.29 1.58
N VAL A 92 15.22 -1.83 2.03
CA VAL A 92 13.92 -2.33 1.57
C VAL A 92 13.77 -2.18 0.05
N LYS A 93 14.12 -1.01 -0.52
CA LYS A 93 14.06 -0.80 -1.98
C LYS A 93 14.98 -1.74 -2.73
N LEU A 94 16.24 -1.87 -2.28
CA LEU A 94 17.21 -2.73 -2.94
C LEU A 94 16.73 -4.19 -2.93
N ARG A 95 16.21 -4.66 -1.80
CA ARG A 95 15.70 -6.03 -1.67
C ARG A 95 14.46 -6.27 -2.53
N ALA A 96 13.51 -5.34 -2.53
CA ALA A 96 12.31 -5.43 -3.36
C ALA A 96 12.65 -5.47 -4.86
N TRP A 97 13.65 -4.68 -5.29
CA TRP A 97 14.14 -4.71 -6.66
C TRP A 97 14.85 -6.02 -7.02
N SER A 98 15.64 -6.57 -6.11
CA SER A 98 16.37 -7.83 -6.33
C SER A 98 15.48 -9.07 -6.26
N ASN A 99 14.40 -9.05 -5.46
CA ASN A 99 13.55 -10.21 -5.19
C ASN A 99 12.05 -9.83 -5.24
N PRO A 100 11.48 -9.60 -6.44
CA PRO A 100 10.07 -9.22 -6.58
C PRO A 100 9.11 -10.31 -6.07
N GLU A 101 9.47 -11.59 -6.18
CA GLU A 101 8.66 -12.70 -5.67
C GLU A 101 8.42 -12.62 -4.16
N GLU A 102 9.33 -12.00 -3.41
CA GLU A 102 9.20 -11.81 -1.96
C GLU A 102 8.14 -10.76 -1.62
N ALA A 103 7.88 -9.81 -2.53
CA ALA A 103 6.93 -8.72 -2.33
C ALA A 103 5.48 -9.22 -2.18
N ASN A 104 5.12 -10.27 -2.93
CA ASN A 104 3.79 -10.90 -2.93
C ASN A 104 3.58 -11.88 -1.76
N ARG A 105 4.62 -12.25 -1.01
CA ARG A 105 4.46 -13.18 0.12
C ARG A 105 3.67 -12.55 1.26
N LEU A 106 2.94 -13.39 1.98
CA LEU A 106 2.17 -12.98 3.14
C LEU A 106 2.96 -13.26 4.42
N ASP A 107 2.91 -12.32 5.37
CA ASP A 107 3.41 -12.55 6.72
C ASP A 107 2.41 -13.35 7.58
N ARG A 108 2.74 -13.57 8.85
CA ARG A 108 1.86 -14.26 9.82
C ARG A 108 0.51 -13.56 10.07
N ARG A 109 0.38 -12.30 9.68
CA ARG A 109 -0.84 -11.48 9.77
C ARG A 109 -1.58 -11.40 8.42
N GLY A 110 -1.18 -12.19 7.43
CA GLY A 110 -1.77 -12.14 6.08
C GLY A 110 -1.39 -10.88 5.29
N ARG A 111 -0.36 -10.14 5.72
CA ARG A 111 0.03 -8.87 5.10
C ARG A 111 1.04 -9.09 3.98
N THR A 112 0.78 -8.48 2.82
CA THR A 112 1.82 -8.30 1.78
C THR A 112 2.90 -7.32 2.25
N CYS A 113 4.02 -7.25 1.53
CA CYS A 113 5.06 -6.26 1.82
C CYS A 113 4.52 -4.81 1.76
N LEU A 114 3.56 -4.54 0.87
CA LEU A 114 2.92 -3.23 0.75
C LEU A 114 2.12 -2.85 2.00
N HIS A 115 1.40 -3.79 2.62
CA HIS A 115 0.72 -3.58 3.90
C HIS A 115 1.70 -3.24 5.03
N ALA A 116 2.76 -4.04 5.14
CA ALA A 116 3.78 -3.82 6.17
C ALA A 116 4.46 -2.46 5.98
N ALA A 117 4.72 -2.06 4.73
CA ALA A 117 5.32 -0.77 4.43
C ALA A 117 4.39 0.37 4.80
N CYS A 118 3.10 0.32 4.41
CA CYS A 118 2.09 1.32 4.77
C CYS A 118 1.95 1.49 6.30
N ALA A 119 2.11 0.41 7.05
CA ALA A 119 2.09 0.45 8.51
C ALA A 119 3.23 1.28 9.14
N ARG A 120 4.32 1.54 8.39
CA ARG A 120 5.51 2.26 8.86
C ARG A 120 5.65 3.66 8.23
N LYS A 121 4.59 4.21 7.64
CA LYS A 121 4.57 5.52 6.95
C LYS A 121 5.72 5.65 5.93
N PRO A 122 5.66 4.85 4.86
CA PRO A 122 6.77 4.73 3.92
C PRO A 122 6.95 6.02 3.09
N PRO A 123 8.16 6.32 2.64
CA PRO A 123 8.37 7.38 1.66
C PRO A 123 7.78 6.97 0.30
N LEU A 124 7.36 7.96 -0.48
CA LEU A 124 6.67 7.74 -1.76
C LEU A 124 7.45 6.81 -2.70
N ASP A 125 8.76 6.99 -2.81
CA ASP A 125 9.61 6.21 -3.72
C ASP A 125 9.66 4.72 -3.36
N VAL A 126 9.57 4.36 -2.08
CA VAL A 126 9.50 2.96 -1.65
C VAL A 126 8.19 2.34 -2.11
N VAL A 127 7.08 3.06 -1.93
CA VAL A 127 5.75 2.58 -2.32
C VAL A 127 5.68 2.38 -3.83
N LYS A 128 6.30 3.25 -4.64
CA LYS A 128 6.40 3.06 -6.11
C LYS A 128 7.07 1.73 -6.46
N VAL A 129 8.24 1.46 -5.87
CA VAL A 129 8.99 0.23 -6.12
C VAL A 129 8.20 -0.99 -5.64
N LEU A 130 7.53 -0.91 -4.48
CA LEU A 130 6.73 -2.00 -3.96
C LEU A 130 5.48 -2.27 -4.80
N ILE A 131 4.79 -1.25 -5.31
CA ILE A 131 3.66 -1.42 -6.23
C ILE A 131 4.13 -2.06 -7.54
N GLN A 132 5.31 -1.69 -8.06
CA GLN A 132 5.87 -2.33 -9.26
C GLN A 132 6.31 -3.77 -9.02
N ALA A 133 6.71 -4.11 -7.80
CA ALA A 133 7.13 -5.46 -7.42
C ALA A 133 5.96 -6.36 -6.98
N CYS A 134 4.85 -5.79 -6.52
CA CYS A 134 3.66 -6.52 -6.10
C CYS A 134 2.69 -6.67 -7.29
N ASP A 135 2.30 -7.91 -7.60
CA ASP A 135 1.27 -8.17 -8.60
C ASP A 135 -0.15 -7.97 -8.04
N ASN A 136 -0.29 -7.95 -6.70
CA ASN A 136 -1.56 -7.88 -5.99
C ASN A 136 -1.58 -6.75 -4.95
N ASP A 137 -2.05 -5.56 -5.33
CA ASP A 137 -2.08 -4.36 -4.47
C ASP A 137 -3.39 -4.20 -3.67
N ASP A 138 -4.38 -5.08 -3.87
CA ASP A 138 -5.66 -5.10 -3.15
C ASP A 138 -5.85 -6.28 -2.19
N ALA A 139 -4.81 -7.12 -2.02
CA ALA A 139 -4.82 -8.22 -1.06
C ALA A 139 -5.34 -7.74 0.31
N ALA A 140 -6.12 -8.57 1.00
CA ALA A 140 -6.63 -8.25 2.32
C ALA A 140 -5.79 -8.94 3.41
N ASP A 141 -5.45 -8.20 4.48
CA ASP A 141 -4.82 -8.77 5.66
C ASP A 141 -5.78 -9.66 6.49
N ASN A 142 -5.31 -10.25 7.59
CA ASN A 142 -6.14 -11.05 8.49
C ASN A 142 -7.29 -10.27 9.16
N HIS A 143 -7.39 -8.95 8.97
CA HIS A 143 -8.52 -8.13 9.41
C HIS A 143 -9.40 -7.67 8.25
N GLY A 144 -9.16 -8.15 7.03
CA GLY A 144 -9.86 -7.75 5.82
C GLY A 144 -9.37 -6.40 5.26
N ARG A 145 -8.30 -5.81 5.81
CA ARG A 145 -7.86 -4.47 5.42
C ARG A 145 -6.92 -4.56 4.23
N THR A 146 -7.13 -3.67 3.27
CA THR A 146 -6.24 -3.45 2.12
C THR A 146 -5.03 -2.59 2.50
N PRO A 147 -3.97 -2.53 1.66
CA PRO A 147 -2.86 -1.61 1.89
C PRO A 147 -3.30 -0.15 1.98
N LEU A 148 -4.29 0.24 1.16
CA LEU A 148 -4.94 1.56 1.20
C LEU A 148 -5.57 1.84 2.57
N ALA A 149 -6.36 0.89 3.09
CA ALA A 149 -7.00 1.03 4.40
C ALA A 149 -5.97 1.18 5.53
N ILE A 150 -4.86 0.43 5.48
CA ILE A 150 -3.76 0.57 6.46
C ILE A 150 -3.09 1.94 6.33
N ALA A 151 -2.82 2.42 5.12
CA ALA A 151 -2.19 3.73 4.90
C ALA A 151 -3.04 4.87 5.49
N ILE A 152 -4.36 4.81 5.35
CA ILE A 152 -5.30 5.77 5.94
C ILE A 152 -5.30 5.66 7.47
N ALA A 153 -5.43 4.44 8.01
CA ALA A 153 -5.50 4.21 9.45
C ALA A 153 -4.22 4.61 10.20
N GLN A 154 -3.06 4.56 9.53
CA GLN A 154 -1.78 4.98 10.09
C GLN A 154 -1.44 6.44 9.78
N SER A 155 -2.33 7.17 9.10
CA SER A 155 -2.10 8.55 8.68
C SER A 155 -0.77 8.69 7.94
N ALA A 156 -0.58 7.84 6.92
CA ALA A 156 0.51 7.95 5.98
C ALA A 156 0.41 9.25 5.16
N SER A 157 1.47 9.62 4.44
CA SER A 157 1.44 10.80 3.57
C SER A 157 0.29 10.72 2.57
N ILE A 158 -0.42 11.84 2.35
CA ILE A 158 -1.51 11.91 1.38
C ILE A 158 -1.07 11.44 -0.01
N TRP A 159 0.18 11.73 -0.39
CA TRP A 159 0.75 11.31 -1.67
C TRP A 159 0.86 9.78 -1.79
N VAL A 160 1.13 9.07 -0.69
CA VAL A 160 1.14 7.60 -0.67
C VAL A 160 -0.27 7.08 -0.90
N VAL A 161 -1.27 7.68 -0.23
CA VAL A 161 -2.67 7.29 -0.37
C VAL A 161 -3.18 7.54 -1.80
N MET A 162 -2.88 8.71 -2.38
CA MET A 162 -3.24 9.05 -3.76
C MET A 162 -2.59 8.10 -4.77
N MET A 163 -1.34 7.69 -4.51
CA MET A 163 -0.65 6.76 -5.40
C MET A 163 -1.23 5.35 -5.35
N LEU A 164 -1.64 4.88 -4.17
CA LEU A 164 -2.35 3.60 -4.02
C LEU A 164 -3.74 3.65 -4.69
N LEU A 165 -4.46 4.77 -4.55
CA LEU A 165 -5.72 4.97 -5.27
C LEU A 165 -5.54 5.00 -6.78
N ALA A 166 -4.46 5.62 -7.26
CA ALA A 166 -4.15 5.68 -8.69
C ALA A 166 -3.70 4.32 -9.25
N SER A 167 -3.04 3.47 -8.46
CA SER A 167 -2.65 2.12 -8.90
C SER A 167 -3.83 1.17 -8.98
N ASN A 168 -4.78 1.31 -8.05
CA ASN A 168 -5.98 0.49 -7.99
C ASN A 168 -7.16 1.26 -7.36
N THR A 169 -8.00 1.84 -8.22
CA THR A 169 -9.20 2.56 -7.79
C THR A 169 -10.26 1.65 -7.16
N ALA A 170 -10.27 0.35 -7.50
CA ALA A 170 -11.20 -0.62 -6.91
C ALA A 170 -10.94 -0.82 -5.41
N ALA A 171 -9.72 -0.56 -4.93
CA ALA A 171 -9.38 -0.62 -3.51
C ALA A 171 -10.22 0.33 -2.63
N SER A 172 -10.79 1.41 -3.21
CA SER A 172 -11.72 2.33 -2.53
C SER A 172 -13.02 1.66 -2.09
N ARG A 173 -13.40 0.54 -2.73
CA ARG A 173 -14.66 -0.20 -2.52
C ARG A 173 -14.49 -1.42 -1.63
N LEU A 174 -13.27 -1.72 -1.19
CA LEU A 174 -12.98 -2.89 -0.37
C LEU A 174 -13.11 -2.52 1.11
N SER A 175 -14.00 -3.20 1.82
CA SER A 175 -14.20 -3.02 3.24
C SER A 175 -13.35 -3.97 4.08
N ASP A 176 -13.05 -3.55 5.30
CA ASP A 176 -12.51 -4.46 6.32
C ASP A 176 -13.59 -5.42 6.87
N ARG A 177 -13.20 -6.30 7.80
CA ARG A 177 -14.13 -7.24 8.46
C ARG A 177 -15.25 -6.57 9.24
N ASN A 178 -15.16 -5.27 9.51
CA ASN A 178 -16.20 -4.49 10.18
C ASN A 178 -17.09 -3.73 9.18
N ASN A 179 -17.00 -4.04 7.89
CA ASN A 179 -17.59 -3.27 6.79
C ASN A 179 -17.15 -1.79 6.77
N LYS A 180 -15.96 -1.48 7.32
CA LYS A 180 -15.42 -0.13 7.22
C LYS A 180 -14.69 0.01 5.88
N PHE A 181 -15.29 0.81 5.01
CA PHE A 181 -14.68 1.24 3.76
C PHE A 181 -13.59 2.30 4.02
N PRO A 182 -12.66 2.52 3.07
CA PRO A 182 -11.65 3.58 3.14
C PRO A 182 -12.21 4.96 3.52
N LEU A 183 -13.42 5.31 3.06
CA LEU A 183 -14.07 6.57 3.44
C LEU A 183 -14.44 6.63 4.93
N HIS A 184 -14.94 5.53 5.52
CA HIS A 184 -15.18 5.44 6.96
C HIS A 184 -13.89 5.66 7.76
N LEU A 185 -12.80 5.04 7.31
CA LEU A 185 -11.49 5.18 7.95
C LEU A 185 -10.96 6.62 7.79
N ALA A 186 -11.10 7.23 6.61
CA ALA A 186 -10.68 8.60 6.36
C ALA A 186 -11.39 9.59 7.28
N CYS A 187 -12.70 9.40 7.51
CA CYS A 187 -13.48 10.21 8.44
C CYS A 187 -13.06 9.99 9.90
N CYS A 188 -12.85 8.73 10.29
CA CYS A 188 -12.45 8.37 11.65
C CYS A 188 -11.06 8.89 12.03
N TYR A 189 -10.15 8.98 11.07
CA TYR A 189 -8.76 9.38 11.29
C TYR A 189 -8.43 10.76 10.71
N ALA A 190 -9.42 11.53 10.27
CA ALA A 190 -9.24 12.84 9.63
C ALA A 190 -8.43 13.82 10.50
N SER A 191 -8.65 13.80 11.82
CA SER A 191 -7.95 14.63 12.80
C SER A 191 -6.44 14.36 12.89
N ASN A 192 -5.98 13.19 12.44
CA ASN A 192 -4.58 12.80 12.48
C ASN A 192 -3.80 13.29 11.24
N PHE A 193 -4.52 13.72 10.20
CA PHE A 193 -3.92 14.33 9.02
C PHE A 193 -3.83 15.85 9.20
N LYS A 194 -2.99 16.49 8.38
CA LYS A 194 -3.07 17.94 8.23
C LYS A 194 -4.45 18.33 7.69
N PRO A 195 -5.04 19.48 8.08
CA PRO A 195 -6.37 19.88 7.64
C PRO A 195 -6.56 19.80 6.11
N ASP A 196 -5.64 20.36 5.33
CA ASP A 196 -5.70 20.34 3.86
C ASP A 196 -5.59 18.93 3.27
N ASP A 197 -4.81 18.05 3.90
CA ASP A 197 -4.59 16.68 3.43
C ASP A 197 -5.80 15.79 3.74
N SER A 198 -6.45 16.02 4.89
CA SER A 198 -7.67 15.31 5.27
C SER A 198 -8.83 15.60 4.30
N ILE A 199 -8.98 16.86 3.89
CA ILE A 199 -9.98 17.29 2.90
C ILE A 199 -9.67 16.66 1.54
N LYS A 200 -8.41 16.70 1.09
CA LYS A 200 -8.01 16.05 -0.17
C LYS A 200 -8.27 14.55 -0.16
N LEU A 201 -8.00 13.87 0.95
CA LEU A 201 -8.24 12.44 1.11
C LEU A 201 -9.71 12.09 0.91
N VAL A 202 -10.59 12.75 1.66
CA VAL A 202 -12.04 12.51 1.57
C VAL A 202 -12.57 12.82 0.18
N LYS A 203 -12.14 13.94 -0.41
CA LYS A 203 -12.53 14.33 -1.77
C LYS A 203 -12.13 13.28 -2.81
N ALA A 204 -10.88 12.81 -2.80
CA ALA A 204 -10.43 11.80 -3.75
C ALA A 204 -11.18 10.46 -3.59
N LEU A 205 -11.48 10.06 -2.34
CA LEU A 205 -12.26 8.85 -2.10
C LEU A 205 -13.70 8.99 -2.64
N LEU A 206 -14.34 10.14 -2.44
CA LEU A 206 -15.66 10.43 -2.99
C LEU A 206 -15.66 10.49 -4.52
N GLU A 207 -14.64 11.09 -5.13
CA GLU A 207 -14.47 11.11 -6.60
C GLU A 207 -14.30 9.69 -7.17
N THR A 208 -13.57 8.81 -6.48
CA THR A 208 -13.41 7.42 -6.92
C THR A 208 -14.66 6.56 -6.71
N TRP A 209 -15.40 6.81 -5.63
CA TRP A 209 -16.62 6.10 -5.31
C TRP A 209 -17.63 6.98 -4.55
N PRO A 210 -18.52 7.68 -5.28
CA PRO A 210 -19.50 8.57 -4.66
C PRO A 210 -20.48 7.85 -3.72
N GLY A 211 -20.84 6.61 -4.06
CA GLY A 211 -21.76 5.78 -3.26
C GLY A 211 -21.20 5.33 -1.90
N ALA A 212 -19.91 5.59 -1.62
CA ALA A 212 -19.28 5.28 -0.34
C ALA A 212 -19.93 6.01 0.84
N SER A 213 -20.48 7.21 0.61
CA SER A 213 -21.03 8.09 1.63
C SER A 213 -22.30 7.54 2.29
N GLN A 214 -23.01 6.65 1.58
CA GLN A 214 -24.25 6.01 2.03
C GLN A 214 -24.04 4.59 2.58
N GLN A 215 -22.81 4.07 2.51
CA GLN A 215 -22.56 2.73 3.02
C GLN A 215 -22.53 2.73 4.53
N GLU A 216 -23.09 1.69 5.13
CA GLU A 216 -23.04 1.47 6.56
C GLU A 216 -22.00 0.40 6.90
N ASN A 217 -21.29 0.62 8.00
CA ASN A 217 -20.48 -0.44 8.60
C ASN A 217 -21.34 -1.45 9.37
N ILE A 218 -20.74 -2.48 9.97
CA ILE A 218 -21.48 -3.51 10.74
C ILE A 218 -22.34 -2.92 11.88
N GLY A 219 -21.97 -1.75 12.40
CA GLY A 219 -22.73 -1.06 13.43
C GLY A 219 -23.84 -0.15 12.90
N GLY A 220 -24.19 -0.21 11.62
CA GLY A 220 -25.20 0.66 11.00
C GLY A 220 -24.75 2.12 10.89
N ARG A 221 -23.46 2.40 11.01
CA ARG A 221 -22.93 3.77 10.97
C ARG A 221 -22.38 4.09 9.59
N THR A 222 -22.83 5.20 9.02
CA THR A 222 -22.29 5.79 7.80
C THR A 222 -20.97 6.54 8.06
N PRO A 223 -20.21 6.94 7.01
CA PRO A 223 -19.00 7.74 7.18
C PRO A 223 -19.26 9.08 7.88
N LEU A 224 -20.43 9.69 7.66
CA LEU A 224 -20.83 10.92 8.33
C LEU A 224 -20.97 10.72 9.85
N HIS A 225 -21.61 9.63 10.28
CA HIS A 225 -21.69 9.29 11.71
C HIS A 225 -20.30 9.13 12.32
N MET A 226 -19.39 8.46 11.62
CA MET A 226 -18.00 8.29 12.08
C MET A 226 -17.22 9.61 12.10
N ALA A 227 -17.45 10.51 11.13
CA ALA A 227 -16.83 11.84 11.10
C ALA A 227 -17.22 12.66 12.32
N ILE A 228 -18.51 12.66 12.68
CA ILE A 228 -19.03 13.40 13.84
C ILE A 228 -18.49 12.80 15.15
N GLU A 229 -18.55 11.47 15.30
CA GLU A 229 -18.08 10.77 16.50
C GLU A 229 -16.56 10.96 16.73
N ALA A 230 -15.78 10.99 15.66
CA ALA A 230 -14.33 11.19 15.73
C ALA A 230 -13.92 12.67 15.88
N GLY A 231 -14.85 13.62 15.77
CA GLY A 231 -14.54 15.05 15.79
C GLY A 231 -13.76 15.50 14.54
N ALA A 232 -14.13 15.00 13.36
CA ALA A 232 -13.51 15.38 12.11
C ALA A 232 -13.69 16.89 11.82
N PRO A 233 -12.76 17.52 11.08
CA PRO A 233 -12.85 18.92 10.68
C PRO A 233 -14.20 19.28 10.04
N VAL A 234 -14.73 20.46 10.40
CA VAL A 234 -16.01 20.98 9.86
C VAL A 234 -16.09 20.91 8.32
N PRO A 235 -15.04 21.24 7.54
CA PRO A 235 -15.11 21.14 6.08
C PRO A 235 -15.38 19.72 5.56
N ILE A 236 -14.97 18.68 6.27
CA ILE A 236 -15.25 17.29 5.90
C ILE A 236 -16.71 16.94 6.17
N ILE A 237 -17.25 17.41 7.30
CA ILE A 237 -18.66 17.22 7.65
C ILE A 237 -19.54 17.93 6.62
N GLU A 238 -19.23 19.18 6.28
CA GLU A 238 -19.96 19.94 5.25
C GLU A 238 -19.92 19.24 3.88
N MET A 239 -18.75 18.75 3.47
CA MET A 239 -18.59 18.02 2.20
C MET A 239 -19.46 16.74 2.17
N LEU A 240 -19.44 15.96 3.26
CA LEU A 240 -20.25 14.74 3.34
C LEU A 240 -21.75 15.04 3.37
N VAL A 241 -22.18 16.14 4.01
CA VAL A 241 -23.59 16.56 4.02
C VAL A 241 -24.04 17.00 2.62
N GLN A 242 -23.20 17.74 1.89
CA GLN A 242 -23.51 18.18 0.52
C GLN A 242 -23.64 17.00 -0.45
N GLU A 243 -22.77 15.98 -0.31
CA GLU A 243 -22.80 14.76 -1.12
C GLU A 243 -23.85 13.74 -0.63
N CYS A 244 -24.46 13.96 0.53
CA CYS A 244 -25.54 13.14 1.10
C CYS A 244 -26.88 13.89 1.21
N PRO A 245 -27.48 14.39 0.11
CA PRO A 245 -28.81 15.01 0.18
C PRO A 245 -29.92 14.01 0.52
N ALA A 246 -29.66 12.70 0.46
CA ALA A 246 -30.68 11.65 0.56
C ALA A 246 -31.09 11.27 1.99
N THR A 247 -30.41 11.74 3.06
CA THR A 247 -30.73 11.32 4.44
C THR A 247 -31.39 12.43 5.29
N ILE A 248 -31.46 13.67 4.80
CA ILE A 248 -32.13 14.78 5.53
C ILE A 248 -33.65 14.79 5.29
N VAL A 249 -34.14 13.96 4.37
CA VAL A 249 -35.56 13.87 4.01
C VAL A 249 -36.09 12.46 4.27
N MET A 250 -36.15 12.04 5.53
CA MET A 250 -37.07 10.98 6.00
C MET A 250 -37.28 11.06 7.50
#